data_AF-A0A931B3E5-F1
#
_entry.id   AF-A0A931B3E5-F1
#
_cell.length_a   1.000
_cell.length_b   1.000
_cell.length_c   1.000
_cell.angle_alpha   90.00
_cell.angle_beta   90.00
_cell.angle_gamma   90.00
#
_symmetry.space_group_name_H-M   'P 1'
#
loop_
_entity.id
_entity.type
_entity.pdbx_description
1 polymer ?
#
loop_
_entity_poly.entity_id
_entity_poly.type
_entity_poly.pdbx_seq_one_letter_code
_entity_poly.pdbx_strand_id
1 'polypeptide(L)'
;MLENFGQTEVRGPSQKSRSGCLTGCLGVVALLASILIGSALYRHFTDPTPKAAHFSEAELLGTWKSPNGGSLTLRGDGTFSAVDVCGFGTSNPQVGSDSGTWHLGGTYNPYSLAPATDGMVLLGATGQNNLYEGRDSNTPVLWEYVGPPEEPEGFCKLHKQWPVPGPPKPSAS
;
A
#
# COMPACT_ATOMS: atom_id res chain seq x y z
N MET A 1 -76.60 -32.17 -37.40
CA MET A 1 -77.93 -31.54 -37.25
C MET A 1 -77.71 -30.28 -36.42
N LEU A 2 -78.07 -29.12 -36.99
CA LEU A 2 -78.08 -27.73 -36.48
C LEU A 2 -76.75 -27.01 -36.16
N GLU A 3 -76.35 -26.11 -37.08
CA GLU A 3 -76.45 -24.63 -36.98
C GLU A 3 -76.64 -24.00 -35.57
N ASN A 4 -76.24 -22.78 -35.20
CA ASN A 4 -75.40 -21.68 -35.70
C ASN A 4 -75.51 -20.57 -34.62
N PHE A 5 -74.61 -19.58 -34.67
CA PHE A 5 -74.66 -18.23 -34.09
C PHE A 5 -74.36 -17.96 -32.61
N GLY A 6 -73.44 -17.01 -32.42
CA GLY A 6 -73.26 -16.26 -31.18
C GLY A 6 -72.00 -15.41 -31.14
N GLN A 7 -71.82 -14.48 -32.08
CA GLN A 7 -70.85 -13.39 -31.91
C GLN A 7 -71.21 -12.55 -30.68
N THR A 8 -70.23 -12.23 -29.84
CA THR A 8 -70.24 -10.94 -29.13
C THR A 8 -68.81 -10.45 -28.96
N GLU A 9 -68.51 -9.42 -29.74
CA GLU A 9 -67.31 -8.59 -29.70
C GLU A 9 -67.21 -7.92 -28.31
N VAL A 10 -66.19 -8.27 -27.53
CA VAL A 10 -65.74 -7.43 -26.41
C VAL A 10 -64.41 -6.84 -26.80
N ARG A 11 -64.48 -5.62 -27.32
CA ARG A 11 -63.37 -4.75 -27.68
C ARG A 11 -62.69 -4.30 -26.38
N GLY A 12 -61.75 -5.09 -25.90
CA GLY A 12 -60.87 -4.74 -24.77
C GLY A 12 -59.93 -3.58 -25.17
N PRO A 13 -59.66 -2.62 -24.27
CA PRO A 13 -58.84 -1.46 -24.61
C PRO A 13 -57.42 -1.88 -24.99
N SER A 14 -56.97 -1.37 -26.12
CA SER A 14 -55.58 -1.39 -26.57
C SER A 14 -54.70 -0.78 -25.48
N GLN A 15 -54.10 -1.63 -24.64
CA GLN A 15 -52.93 -1.28 -23.84
C GLN A 15 -51.78 -1.06 -24.82
N LYS A 16 -51.68 0.18 -25.34
CA LYS A 16 -50.43 0.67 -25.91
C LYS A 16 -49.41 0.68 -24.78
N SER A 17 -48.60 -0.38 -24.78
CA SER A 17 -47.32 -0.47 -24.10
C SER A 17 -46.53 0.81 -24.35
N ARG A 18 -46.55 1.73 -23.38
CA ARG A 18 -45.54 2.78 -23.25
C ARG A 18 -44.33 2.16 -22.55
N SER A 19 -43.71 1.20 -23.22
CA SER A 19 -42.41 0.65 -22.83
C SER A 19 -41.33 1.42 -23.59
N GLY A 20 -40.92 2.56 -23.03
CA GLY A 20 -39.88 3.37 -23.67
C GLY A 20 -39.55 4.60 -22.83
N CYS A 21 -38.80 4.39 -21.75
CA CYS A 21 -37.88 5.41 -21.17
C CYS A 21 -37.25 5.01 -19.84
N LEU A 22 -37.69 3.94 -19.15
CA LEU A 22 -37.21 3.68 -17.77
C LEU A 22 -36.07 2.66 -17.67
N THR A 23 -35.83 1.85 -18.70
CA THR A 23 -34.74 0.84 -18.68
C THR A 23 -33.37 1.42 -19.04
N GLY A 24 -33.32 2.57 -19.73
CA GLY A 24 -32.06 3.19 -20.15
C GLY A 24 -31.30 3.88 -19.01
N CYS A 25 -32.02 4.58 -18.12
CA CYS A 25 -31.39 5.30 -17.00
C CYS A 25 -30.88 4.36 -15.90
N LEU A 26 -31.58 3.26 -15.62
CA LEU A 26 -31.16 2.29 -14.60
C LEU A 26 -29.89 1.53 -15.00
N GLY A 27 -29.72 1.21 -16.29
CA GLY A 27 -28.50 0.56 -16.79
C GLY A 27 -27.25 1.43 -16.67
N VAL A 28 -27.36 2.73 -16.98
CA VAL A 28 -26.23 3.67 -16.88
C VAL A 28 -25.82 3.89 -15.42
N VAL A 29 -26.79 4.01 -14.50
CA VAL A 29 -26.50 4.16 -13.06
C VAL A 29 -25.83 2.90 -12.50
N ALA A 30 -26.29 1.70 -12.88
CA ALA A 30 -25.69 0.44 -12.43
C ALA A 30 -24.25 0.23 -12.94
N LEU A 31 -23.96 0.63 -14.19
CA LEU A 31 -22.61 0.59 -14.75
C LEU A 31 -21.67 1.55 -14.05
N LEU A 32 -22.10 2.79 -13.82
CA LEU A 32 -21.30 3.78 -13.08
C LEU A 32 -21.03 3.33 -11.64
N ALA A 33 -22.04 2.77 -10.96
CA ALA A 33 -21.87 2.23 -9.61
C ALA A 33 -20.85 1.08 -9.59
N SER A 34 -20.91 0.16 -10.56
CA SER A 34 -19.96 -0.95 -10.67
C SER A 34 -18.53 -0.47 -10.92
N ILE A 35 -18.33 0.55 -11.75
CA ILE A 35 -17.01 1.15 -12.01
C ILE A 35 -16.45 1.83 -10.76
N LEU A 36 -17.29 2.55 -10.00
CA LEU A 36 -16.88 3.21 -8.76
C LEU A 36 -16.52 2.20 -7.68
N ILE A 37 -17.33 1.14 -7.51
CA ILE A 37 -17.03 0.06 -6.56
C ILE A 37 -15.75 -0.66 -6.98
N GLY A 38 -15.61 -1.00 -8.27
CA GLY A 38 -14.40 -1.62 -8.80
C GLY A 38 -13.15 -0.75 -8.59
N SER A 39 -13.24 0.56 -8.82
CA SER A 39 -12.14 1.49 -8.58
C SER A 39 -11.80 1.66 -7.10
N ALA A 40 -12.82 1.70 -6.23
CA ALA A 40 -12.64 1.80 -4.78
C ALA A 40 -11.97 0.54 -4.23
N LEU A 41 -12.41 -0.64 -4.69
CA LEU A 41 -11.77 -1.91 -4.35
C LEU A 41 -10.35 -1.98 -4.88
N TYR A 42 -10.11 -1.62 -6.15
CA TYR A 42 -8.77 -1.62 -6.73
C TYR A 42 -7.80 -0.73 -5.94
N ARG A 43 -8.21 0.49 -5.59
CA ARG A 43 -7.39 1.39 -4.75
C ARG A 43 -7.22 0.90 -3.31
N HIS A 44 -8.19 0.15 -2.80
CA HIS A 44 -8.10 -0.44 -1.47
C HIS A 44 -7.12 -1.61 -1.44
N PHE A 45 -7.03 -2.35 -2.55
CA PHE A 45 -6.06 -3.43 -2.67
C PHE A 45 -4.68 -2.87 -2.97
N THR A 46 -4.49 -1.95 -3.92
CA THR A 46 -3.15 -1.44 -4.26
C THR A 46 -2.58 -0.58 -3.13
N ASP A 47 -1.56 -1.06 -2.43
CA ASP A 47 -0.80 -0.25 -1.48
C ASP A 47 -0.04 0.84 -2.27
N PRO A 48 -0.35 2.14 -2.06
CA PRO A 48 0.28 3.19 -2.85
C PRO A 48 1.79 3.21 -2.59
N THR A 49 2.54 3.32 -3.67
CA THR A 49 3.99 3.53 -3.60
C THR A 49 4.31 4.76 -2.74
N PRO A 50 5.22 4.65 -1.75
CA PRO A 50 5.67 5.80 -0.99
C PRO A 50 6.21 6.90 -1.91
N LYS A 51 5.91 8.15 -1.59
CA LYS A 51 6.52 9.29 -2.29
C LYS A 51 7.98 9.39 -1.86
N ALA A 52 8.92 9.34 -2.80
CA ALA A 52 10.33 9.54 -2.51
C ALA A 52 10.59 10.83 -1.70
N ALA A 53 11.45 10.73 -0.69
CA ALA A 53 11.87 11.84 0.15
C ALA A 53 13.26 11.57 0.70
N HIS A 54 14.10 12.59 0.84
CA HIS A 54 15.38 12.48 1.54
C HIS A 54 15.22 12.96 2.99
N PHE A 55 15.72 12.16 3.93
CA PHE A 55 15.78 12.46 5.34
C PHE A 55 17.22 12.79 5.73
N SER A 56 17.37 13.70 6.68
CA SER A 56 18.64 13.90 7.37
C SER A 56 18.98 12.67 8.23
N GLU A 57 20.27 12.52 8.56
CA GLU A 57 20.71 11.44 9.46
C GLU A 57 19.94 11.44 10.78
N ALA A 58 19.71 12.61 11.37
CA ALA A 58 18.92 12.79 12.59
C ALA A 58 17.46 12.34 12.43
N GLU A 59 16.86 12.54 11.25
CA GLU A 59 15.53 12.05 10.93
C GLU A 59 15.50 10.52 10.71
N LEU A 60 16.62 9.88 10.42
CA LEU A 60 16.73 8.42 10.33
C LEU A 60 16.88 7.75 11.69
N LEU A 61 17.58 8.39 12.63
CA LEU A 61 17.82 7.82 13.95
C LEU A 61 16.53 7.43 14.69
N GLY A 62 16.59 6.32 15.40
CA GLY A 62 15.49 5.80 16.21
C GLY A 62 15.02 4.41 15.78
N THR A 63 13.82 4.04 16.20
CA THR A 63 13.23 2.74 15.90
C THR A 63 12.13 2.88 14.84
N TRP A 64 12.17 2.00 13.85
CA TRP A 64 11.24 1.84 12.76
C TRP A 64 10.52 0.50 12.91
N LYS A 65 9.20 0.50 12.74
CA LYS A 65 8.35 -0.68 12.96
C LYS A 65 7.85 -1.25 11.66
N SER A 66 8.07 -2.55 11.50
CA SER A 66 7.55 -3.34 10.41
C SER A 66 6.06 -3.67 10.64
N PRO A 67 5.23 -3.89 9.60
CA PRO A 67 3.80 -4.12 9.75
C PRO A 67 3.44 -5.36 10.59
N ASN A 68 4.32 -6.37 10.58
CA ASN A 68 4.21 -7.63 11.32
C ASN A 68 4.74 -7.53 12.77
N GLY A 69 5.12 -6.34 13.25
CA GLY A 69 5.62 -6.11 14.61
C GLY A 69 7.14 -6.13 14.76
N GLY A 70 7.88 -6.49 13.70
CA GLY A 70 9.34 -6.39 13.66
C GLY A 70 9.85 -4.96 13.84
N SER A 71 11.16 -4.81 14.07
CA SER A 71 11.76 -3.50 14.30
C SER A 71 13.19 -3.37 13.80
N LEU A 72 13.48 -2.20 13.22
CA LEU A 72 14.81 -1.73 12.87
C LEU A 72 15.15 -0.53 13.75
N THR A 73 16.26 -0.60 14.48
CA THR A 73 16.80 0.53 15.23
C THR A 73 18.07 1.04 14.57
N LEU A 74 18.11 2.32 14.23
CA LEU A 74 19.27 3.04 13.71
C LEU A 74 19.85 3.93 14.81
N ARG A 75 21.15 3.77 15.09
CA ARG A 75 21.87 4.49 16.14
C ARG A 75 22.83 5.51 15.54
N GLY A 76 23.05 6.61 16.26
CA GLY A 76 23.93 7.71 15.82
C GLY A 76 25.43 7.39 15.85
N ASP A 77 25.80 6.18 16.30
CA ASP A 77 27.16 5.65 16.17
C ASP A 77 27.37 4.90 14.85
N GLY A 78 26.39 4.94 13.93
CA GLY A 78 26.44 4.24 12.65
C GLY A 78 26.10 2.74 12.76
N THR A 79 25.59 2.26 13.90
CA THR A 79 25.15 0.86 14.07
C THR A 79 23.64 0.67 13.94
N PHE A 80 23.21 -0.52 13.52
CA PHE A 80 21.81 -0.90 13.48
C PHE A 80 21.55 -2.24 14.18
N SER A 81 20.28 -2.46 14.53
CA SER A 81 19.74 -3.75 14.96
C SER A 81 18.39 -3.96 14.30
N ALA A 82 18.18 -5.11 13.68
CA ALA A 82 16.94 -5.51 13.02
C ALA A 82 16.42 -6.81 13.65
N VAL A 83 15.14 -6.86 13.94
CA VAL A 83 14.42 -8.04 14.45
C VAL A 83 13.15 -8.22 13.64
N ASP A 84 13.03 -9.33 12.94
CA ASP A 84 11.87 -9.75 12.13
C ASP A 84 11.35 -8.65 11.18
N VAL A 85 12.29 -7.91 10.58
CA VAL A 85 12.01 -6.78 9.68
C VAL A 85 11.62 -7.33 8.31
N CYS A 86 10.50 -6.87 7.74
CA CYS A 86 10.19 -7.16 6.34
C CYS A 86 11.19 -6.48 5.38
N GLY A 87 11.31 -6.97 4.15
CA GLY A 87 12.30 -6.50 3.18
C GLY A 87 13.75 -6.82 3.55
N PHE A 88 13.97 -7.67 4.56
CA PHE A 88 15.30 -8.16 4.91
C PHE A 88 15.51 -9.58 4.37
N GLY A 89 16.70 -9.79 3.80
CA GLY A 89 17.14 -11.08 3.29
C GLY A 89 16.72 -11.37 1.85
N THR A 90 17.09 -12.56 1.37
CA THR A 90 16.91 -12.99 -0.03
C THR A 90 15.82 -14.04 -0.23
N SER A 91 15.24 -14.56 0.87
CA SER A 91 14.16 -15.56 0.85
C SER A 91 12.78 -14.92 0.71
N ASN A 92 11.79 -15.68 0.22
CA ASN A 92 10.38 -15.29 0.24
C ASN A 92 9.64 -16.02 1.39
N PRO A 93 8.96 -15.33 2.32
CA PRO A 93 8.89 -13.87 2.46
C PRO A 93 10.22 -13.27 2.91
N GLN A 94 10.52 -12.07 2.43
CA GLN A 94 11.72 -11.33 2.82
C GLN A 94 11.52 -10.77 4.23
N VAL A 95 11.72 -11.62 5.24
CA VAL A 95 11.68 -11.22 6.66
C VAL A 95 12.97 -11.72 7.31
N GLY A 96 13.65 -10.84 8.03
CA GLY A 96 14.94 -11.18 8.62
C GLY A 96 15.34 -10.34 9.83
N SER A 97 16.35 -10.85 10.52
CA SER A 97 16.97 -10.20 11.67
C SER A 97 18.47 -10.11 11.41
N ASP A 98 19.08 -8.97 11.72
CA ASP A 98 20.52 -8.76 11.57
C ASP A 98 20.99 -7.58 12.42
N SER A 99 22.31 -7.39 12.51
CA SER A 99 22.92 -6.23 13.14
C SER A 99 24.24 -5.92 12.44
N GLY A 100 24.63 -4.65 12.45
CA GLY A 100 25.84 -4.21 11.80
C GLY A 100 25.91 -2.70 11.69
N THR A 101 26.46 -2.20 10.59
CA THR A 101 26.61 -0.77 10.34
C THR A 101 25.65 -0.26 9.28
N TRP A 102 25.32 1.03 9.34
CA TRP A 102 24.47 1.67 8.35
C TRP A 102 25.06 3.01 7.90
N HIS A 103 24.72 3.42 6.68
CA HIS A 103 25.09 4.71 6.12
C HIS A 103 24.11 5.11 5.00
N LEU A 104 24.10 6.40 4.66
CA LEU A 104 23.41 6.93 3.49
C LEU A 104 24.19 6.58 2.21
N GLY A 105 23.49 6.42 1.08
CA GLY A 105 24.11 6.23 -0.23
C GLY A 105 23.98 4.81 -0.76
N GLY A 106 22.79 4.24 -0.69
CA GLY A 106 22.46 3.00 -1.38
C GLY A 106 22.52 3.09 -2.90
N THR A 107 22.41 1.93 -3.53
CA THR A 107 22.37 1.83 -4.99
C THR A 107 20.91 1.90 -5.44
N TYR A 108 20.64 2.76 -6.41
CA TYR A 108 19.35 2.78 -7.11
C TYR A 108 19.03 1.38 -7.65
N ASN A 109 17.87 0.83 -7.28
CA ASN A 109 17.38 -0.43 -7.84
C ASN A 109 16.56 -0.15 -9.10
N PRO A 110 17.06 -0.45 -10.31
CA PRO A 110 16.37 -0.18 -11.56
C PRO A 110 15.12 -1.05 -11.76
N TYR A 111 14.96 -2.11 -10.97
CA TYR A 111 13.80 -3.00 -11.00
C TYR A 111 12.67 -2.50 -10.10
N SER A 112 12.94 -1.53 -9.23
CA SER A 112 11.90 -0.83 -8.50
C SER A 112 11.23 0.16 -9.46
N LEU A 113 10.00 -0.14 -9.89
CA LEU A 113 9.16 0.83 -10.63
C LEU A 113 8.78 2.04 -9.76
N ALA A 114 9.12 2.01 -8.47
CA ALA A 114 8.90 3.10 -7.55
C ALA A 114 10.04 4.14 -7.61
N PRO A 115 9.74 5.44 -7.42
CA PRO A 115 10.77 6.47 -7.34
C PRO A 115 11.64 6.20 -6.11
N ALA A 116 12.91 5.85 -6.33
CA ALA A 116 13.88 5.58 -5.27
C ALA A 116 14.73 6.81 -4.97
N THR A 117 15.13 6.96 -3.70
CA THR A 117 16.25 7.80 -3.29
C THR A 117 17.58 7.04 -3.46
N ASP A 118 18.71 7.70 -3.25
CA ASP A 118 19.98 7.00 -3.03
C ASP A 118 19.83 5.99 -1.88
N GLY A 119 18.94 6.24 -0.90
CA GLY A 119 18.54 5.27 0.10
C GLY A 119 19.62 5.02 1.17
N MET A 120 19.33 4.06 2.04
CA MET A 120 20.15 3.66 3.16
C MET A 120 20.67 2.24 2.97
N VAL A 121 21.96 2.06 3.23
CA VAL A 121 22.62 0.75 3.21
C VAL A 121 22.75 0.22 4.63
N LEU A 122 22.38 -1.04 4.83
CA LEU A 122 22.51 -1.79 6.07
C LEU A 122 23.47 -2.96 5.81
N LEU A 123 24.69 -2.87 6.35
CA LEU A 123 25.73 -3.89 6.24
C LEU A 123 25.73 -4.76 7.49
N GLY A 124 25.08 -5.91 7.42
CA GLY A 124 24.99 -6.86 8.52
C GLY A 124 25.79 -8.14 8.29
N ALA A 125 25.66 -9.08 9.23
CA ALA A 125 26.34 -10.37 9.15
C ALA A 125 25.73 -11.30 8.08
N THR A 126 24.45 -11.11 7.75
CA THR A 126 23.74 -11.92 6.75
C THR A 126 23.87 -11.36 5.33
N GLY A 127 24.37 -10.13 5.20
CA GLY A 127 24.61 -9.47 3.92
C GLY A 127 24.26 -7.99 3.96
N GLN A 128 24.20 -7.40 2.77
CA GLN A 128 23.74 -6.04 2.57
C GLN A 128 22.22 -6.03 2.34
N ASN A 129 21.52 -5.15 3.05
CA ASN A 129 20.14 -4.79 2.77
C ASN A 129 20.09 -3.29 2.42
N ASN A 130 19.15 -2.91 1.57
CA ASN A 130 18.90 -1.50 1.26
C ASN A 130 17.47 -1.17 1.68
N LEU A 131 17.27 0.03 2.20
CA LEU A 131 15.93 0.60 2.42
C LEU A 131 15.90 1.99 1.80
N TYR A 132 14.80 2.30 1.13
CA TYR A 132 14.55 3.60 0.55
C TYR A 132 13.79 4.49 1.51
N GLU A 133 14.01 5.79 1.37
CA GLU A 133 13.35 6.81 2.17
C GLU A 133 12.11 7.31 1.43
N GLY A 134 11.02 7.54 2.16
CA GLY A 134 9.80 8.02 1.53
C GLY A 134 8.76 8.51 2.52
N ARG A 135 7.64 8.98 1.97
CA ARG A 135 6.48 9.40 2.74
C ARG A 135 5.25 8.64 2.28
N ASP A 136 4.57 8.03 3.24
CA ASP A 136 3.21 7.52 3.08
C ASP A 136 2.24 8.54 3.67
N SER A 137 1.49 9.24 2.82
CA SER A 137 0.52 10.25 3.26
C SER A 137 1.12 11.28 4.24
N ASN A 138 2.35 11.74 3.95
CA ASN A 138 3.23 12.61 4.76
C ASN A 138 3.94 11.96 5.97
N THR A 139 3.58 10.73 6.34
CA THR A 139 4.25 9.98 7.41
C THR A 139 5.60 9.45 6.92
N PRO A 140 6.71 9.67 7.65
CA PRO A 140 8.01 9.10 7.28
C PRO A 140 7.95 7.57 7.26
N VAL A 141 8.45 7.00 6.17
CA VAL A 141 8.61 5.54 6.00
C VAL A 141 10.00 5.21 5.47
N LEU A 142 10.55 4.11 5.95
CA LEU A 142 11.58 3.37 5.24
C LEU A 142 10.91 2.24 4.50
N TRP A 143 11.28 1.97 3.26
CA TRP A 143 10.58 0.98 2.46
C TRP A 143 11.50 0.20 1.53
N GLU A 144 11.11 -1.03 1.24
CA GLU A 144 11.73 -1.90 0.25
C GLU A 144 10.65 -2.60 -0.56
N TYR A 145 10.98 -2.92 -1.80
CA TYR A 145 10.09 -3.66 -2.67
C TYR A 145 10.30 -5.17 -2.48
N VAL A 146 9.23 -5.90 -2.13
CA VAL A 146 9.29 -7.30 -1.65
C VAL A 146 8.49 -8.32 -2.46
N GLY A 147 7.80 -7.89 -3.53
CA GLY A 147 6.99 -8.76 -4.39
C GLY A 147 6.73 -8.12 -5.76
N PRO A 148 6.28 -8.86 -6.79
CA PRO A 148 6.13 -8.37 -8.16
C PRO A 148 5.19 -7.14 -8.27
N PRO A 149 5.38 -6.27 -9.29
CA PRO A 149 4.83 -4.90 -9.27
C PRO A 149 3.34 -4.88 -9.59
N GLU A 150 2.83 -6.04 -10.01
CA GLU A 150 1.46 -6.31 -10.39
C GLU A 150 0.63 -6.73 -9.17
N GLU A 151 1.28 -6.99 -8.04
CA GLU A 151 0.60 -7.35 -6.81
C GLU A 151 0.42 -6.15 -5.86
N PRO A 152 -0.78 -6.00 -5.28
CA PRO A 152 -1.14 -4.89 -4.41
C PRO A 152 -0.26 -4.72 -3.17
N GLU A 153 0.48 -5.75 -2.75
CA GLU A 153 1.26 -5.81 -1.51
C GLU A 153 2.79 -5.83 -1.76
N GLY A 154 3.23 -5.20 -2.86
CA GLY A 154 4.63 -5.23 -3.29
C GLY A 154 5.64 -4.48 -2.41
N PHE A 155 5.21 -3.79 -1.36
CA PHE A 155 6.09 -2.94 -0.53
C PHE A 155 6.12 -3.37 0.94
N CYS A 156 7.32 -3.56 1.46
CA CYS A 156 7.56 -3.51 2.89
C CYS A 156 7.73 -2.05 3.31
N LYS A 157 6.87 -1.56 4.23
CA LYS A 157 6.95 -0.19 4.78
C LYS A 157 7.17 -0.22 6.27
N LEU A 158 8.30 0.31 6.73
CA LEU A 158 8.60 0.53 8.13
C LEU A 158 8.24 1.96 8.52
N HIS A 159 7.49 2.10 9.61
CA HIS A 159 7.05 3.39 10.12
C HIS A 159 7.86 3.81 11.33
N LYS A 160 8.22 5.08 11.43
CA LYS A 160 8.97 5.58 12.59
C LYS A 160 8.13 5.49 13.85
N GLN A 161 8.68 4.90 14.91
CA GLN A 161 8.04 4.88 16.22
C GLN A 161 8.19 6.24 16.90
N TRP A 162 7.07 6.88 17.24
CA TRP A 162 7.02 8.14 18.00
C TRP A 162 6.88 7.87 19.52
N PRO A 163 7.61 8.55 20.44
CA PRO A 163 8.91 9.24 20.33
C PRO A 163 10.07 8.46 21.01
N VAL A 164 11.29 8.78 20.57
CA VAL A 164 12.56 8.44 21.25
C VAL A 164 12.63 9.25 22.55
N PRO A 165 12.92 8.64 23.73
CA PRO A 165 13.14 9.39 24.96
C PRO A 165 14.24 10.43 24.75
N GLY A 166 13.96 11.70 25.05
CA GLY A 166 15.00 12.73 25.05
C GLY A 166 16.11 12.41 26.06
N PRO A 167 17.31 13.01 25.93
CA PRO A 167 18.36 12.86 26.92
C PRO A 167 17.83 13.25 28.31
N PRO A 168 18.24 12.56 29.39
CA PRO A 168 17.82 12.90 30.74
C PRO A 168 18.18 14.36 31.02
N LYS A 169 17.21 15.14 31.50
CA LYS A 169 17.43 16.52 31.94
C LYS A 169 18.54 16.50 33.00
N PRO A 170 19.58 17.35 32.91
CA PRO A 170 20.52 17.50 33.99
C PRO A 170 19.76 17.91 35.25
N SER A 171 19.93 17.15 36.32
CA SER A 171 19.41 17.50 37.64
C SER A 171 20.09 18.80 38.07
N ALA A 172 19.31 19.87 38.23
CA ALA A 172 19.80 21.09 38.86
C ALA A 172 20.20 20.72 40.30
N SER A 173 21.49 20.88 40.62
CA SER A 173 22.02 20.89 41.98
C SER A 173 22.09 22.32 42.49
#